data_AF-G4T7W0-F1
#
_entry.id   AF-G4T7W0-F1
#
_cell.length_a   1.000
_cell.length_b   1.000
_cell.length_c   1.000
_cell.angle_alpha   90.00
_cell.angle_beta   90.00
_cell.angle_gamma   90.00
#
_symmetry.space_group_name_H-M   'P 1'
#
loop_
_entity.id
_entity.type
_entity.pdbx_description
1 polymer ?
#
loop_
_entity_poly.entity_id
_entity_poly.type
_entity_poly.pdbx_seq_one_letter_code
_entity_poly.pdbx_strand_id
1 'polypeptide(L)'
;MNRSTYGNFRAAFKRVRGIHIAPNRGFRPSSRLGSAPEPHLSKEHDLKEVSDTEWELRAGRAISVIRETMPDFFKLGLVERTTEDDGSESIYSPRIQLLYTPPTRLPPFPPTLQIEGLPMYHASSMFVRHTLNMFYTNLSVELRRLQETKVGHRDRRFTLGIGVLGTSRMGGSAAEWDVSSTYYISPVSGLVYRHVVESIHPAPHSSIYSSLASTLARLSGFKSSPEPAVPGAIPAVKDSRQ
;
A
#
# COMPACT_ATOMS: atom_id res chain seq x y z
N MET A 1 16.08 -17.11 -39.95
CA MET A 1 14.61 -17.13 -40.16
C MET A 1 14.01 -17.63 -38.85
N ASN A 2 13.14 -16.97 -38.09
CA ASN A 2 12.20 -15.88 -38.34
C ASN A 2 12.19 -14.88 -37.17
N ARG A 3 12.16 -13.59 -37.51
CA ARG A 3 11.57 -12.51 -36.72
C ARG A 3 10.04 -12.58 -36.88
N SER A 4 9.27 -12.12 -35.90
CA SER A 4 8.15 -11.15 -36.02
C SER A 4 7.21 -11.27 -34.82
N THR A 5 7.18 -10.27 -33.92
CA THR A 5 6.20 -9.16 -33.83
C THR A 5 4.82 -9.53 -33.26
N TYR A 6 4.55 -9.02 -32.05
CA TYR A 6 3.27 -8.43 -31.63
C TYR A 6 3.65 -7.46 -30.49
N GLY A 7 3.19 -6.22 -30.38
CA GLY A 7 2.17 -5.47 -31.09
C GLY A 7 1.79 -4.31 -30.15
N ASN A 8 2.14 -3.08 -30.53
CA ASN A 8 1.83 -1.85 -29.82
C ASN A 8 0.32 -1.66 -29.68
N PHE A 9 -0.18 -1.35 -28.47
CA PHE A 9 -1.50 -0.76 -28.29
C PHE A 9 -1.37 0.66 -27.72
N ARG A 10 -1.60 1.64 -28.61
CA ARG A 10 -1.72 3.06 -28.32
C ARG A 10 -2.99 3.55 -29.02
N ALA A 11 -4.03 3.88 -28.26
CA ALA A 11 -5.17 4.71 -28.68
C ALA A 11 -5.94 5.10 -27.41
N ALA A 12 -5.88 6.37 -26.99
CA ALA A 12 -6.76 7.45 -27.41
C ALA A 12 -8.06 7.49 -26.59
N PHE A 13 -8.16 8.46 -25.66
CA PHE A 13 -9.44 9.01 -25.27
C PHE A 13 -9.43 10.54 -25.37
N LYS A 14 -10.47 11.00 -26.05
CA LYS A 14 -10.74 12.34 -26.56
C LYS A 14 -11.11 13.29 -25.43
N ARG A 15 -10.56 14.50 -25.55
CA ARG A 15 -11.06 15.79 -25.04
C ARG A 15 -12.57 15.95 -25.28
N VAL A 16 -13.30 16.36 -24.24
CA VAL A 16 -14.56 17.11 -24.38
C VAL A 16 -14.36 18.45 -23.69
N ARG A 17 -14.60 19.54 -24.43
CA ARG A 17 -14.61 20.92 -23.94
C ARG A 17 -16.04 21.34 -23.64
N GLY A 18 -16.20 22.15 -22.59
CA GLY A 18 -17.00 23.38 -22.66
C GLY A 18 -18.37 23.34 -22.01
N ILE A 19 -18.45 23.84 -20.78
CA ILE A 19 -19.59 24.66 -20.33
C ILE A 19 -19.01 25.84 -19.53
N HIS A 20 -19.24 27.05 -20.03
CA HIS A 20 -18.90 28.34 -19.43
C HIS A 20 -20.23 29.00 -19.09
N ILE A 21 -20.49 29.28 -17.82
CA ILE A 21 -21.59 30.16 -17.37
C ILE A 21 -21.00 31.21 -16.43
N ALA A 22 -21.43 32.44 -16.66
CA ALA A 22 -20.86 33.71 -16.18
C ALA A 22 -21.28 34.04 -14.72
N PRO A 23 -20.76 35.15 -14.13
CA PRO A 23 -20.58 35.33 -12.69
C PRO A 23 -21.78 35.99 -12.00
N ASN A 24 -21.94 35.75 -10.70
CA ASN A 24 -22.84 36.56 -9.88
C ASN A 24 -22.07 37.27 -8.77
N ARG A 25 -22.30 38.59 -8.69
CA ARG A 25 -21.68 39.53 -7.75
C ARG A 25 -22.42 39.52 -6.42
N GLY A 26 -21.63 39.56 -5.34
CA GLY A 26 -21.86 40.44 -4.20
C GLY A 26 -22.96 40.06 -3.20
N PHE A 27 -22.56 39.55 -2.03
CA PHE A 27 -23.13 39.99 -0.76
C PHE A 27 -22.17 39.68 0.40
N ARG A 28 -21.78 40.71 1.12
CA ARG A 28 -21.20 40.78 2.48
C ARG A 28 -21.77 42.08 3.09
N PRO A 29 -21.76 42.33 4.41
CA PRO A 29 -21.31 41.51 5.55
C PRO A 29 -22.29 41.53 6.77
N SER A 30 -22.07 40.68 7.79
CA SER A 30 -21.98 41.13 9.20
C SER A 30 -21.50 40.02 10.15
N SER A 31 -20.29 40.22 10.68
CA SER A 31 -19.85 40.11 12.08
C SER A 31 -20.78 39.49 13.15
N ARG A 32 -20.35 38.38 13.81
CA ARG A 32 -19.72 38.34 15.17
C ARG A 32 -19.76 36.94 15.82
N LEU A 33 -18.69 36.70 16.59
CA LEU A 33 -18.54 35.86 17.78
C LEU A 33 -18.53 34.32 17.64
N GLY A 34 -17.37 33.74 17.98
CA GLY A 34 -17.22 32.32 18.30
C GLY A 34 -15.82 31.79 17.99
N SER A 35 -14.76 32.38 18.56
CA SER A 35 -13.43 31.77 18.53
C SER A 35 -13.41 30.56 19.46
N ALA A 36 -13.86 29.41 18.94
CA ALA A 36 -13.60 28.11 19.51
C ALA A 36 -12.09 27.80 19.38
N PRO A 37 -11.45 27.17 20.38
CA PRO A 37 -10.06 26.78 20.27
C PRO A 37 -9.94 25.74 19.15
N GLU A 38 -9.23 26.10 18.08
CA GLU A 38 -8.81 25.17 17.05
C GLU A 38 -8.16 23.95 17.73
N PRO A 39 -8.62 22.72 17.45
CA PRO A 39 -7.95 21.55 17.98
C PRO A 39 -6.55 21.56 17.39
N HIS A 40 -5.56 21.76 18.25
CA HIS A 40 -4.14 21.66 17.94
C HIS A 40 -3.84 20.24 17.46
N LEU A 41 -4.10 19.99 16.18
CA LEU A 41 -3.65 18.82 15.44
C LEU A 41 -2.13 18.88 15.43
N SER A 42 -1.53 18.12 16.35
CA SER A 42 -0.09 17.93 16.50
C SER A 42 0.51 17.53 15.14
N LYS A 43 1.12 18.51 14.47
CA LYS A 43 1.62 18.46 13.10
C LYS A 43 3.12 18.08 13.03
N GLU A 44 3.67 17.45 14.06
CA GLU A 44 5.06 17.76 14.39
C GLU A 44 6.15 16.84 13.84
N HIS A 45 5.84 15.61 13.39
CA HIS A 45 6.90 14.67 13.00
C HIS A 45 7.02 14.37 11.49
N ASP A 46 6.19 14.97 10.63
CA ASP A 46 6.28 14.78 9.16
C ASP A 46 6.63 16.05 8.36
N LEU A 47 6.79 17.19 9.04
CA LEU A 47 6.88 18.50 8.40
C LEU A 47 8.23 19.21 8.57
N LYS A 48 9.23 18.56 9.18
CA LYS A 48 10.55 19.20 9.30
C LYS A 48 11.25 19.14 7.96
N GLU A 49 11.23 20.27 7.26
CA GLU A 49 12.05 20.46 6.07
C GLU A 49 13.53 20.32 6.43
N VAL A 50 14.23 19.45 5.70
CA VAL A 50 15.65 19.19 5.91
C VAL A 50 16.50 19.88 4.83
N SER A 51 17.80 20.03 5.11
CA SER A 51 18.76 20.50 4.10
C SER A 51 18.87 19.47 2.96
N ASP A 52 19.36 19.91 1.80
CA ASP A 52 19.54 19.03 0.64
C ASP A 52 20.47 17.86 0.93
N THR A 53 21.60 18.11 1.62
CA THR A 53 22.54 17.06 2.01
C THR A 53 21.89 16.05 2.96
N GLU A 54 21.17 16.52 3.98
CA GLU A 54 20.46 15.63 4.91
C GLU A 54 19.37 14.84 4.19
N TRP A 55 18.65 15.46 3.26
CA TRP A 55 17.66 14.79 2.43
C TRP A 55 18.29 13.67 1.60
N GLU A 56 19.42 13.92 0.95
CA GLU A 56 20.15 12.94 0.15
C GLU A 56 20.64 11.77 0.99
N LEU A 57 21.15 12.03 2.19
CA LEU A 57 21.58 11.01 3.15
C LEU A 57 20.39 10.13 3.59
N ARG A 58 19.26 10.74 3.95
CA ARG A 58 18.05 10.00 4.35
C ARG A 58 17.49 9.15 3.22
N ALA A 59 17.40 9.72 2.01
CA ALA A 59 16.92 9.01 0.83
C ALA A 59 17.85 7.84 0.46
N GLY A 60 19.17 8.06 0.50
CA GLY A 60 20.18 7.02 0.29
C GLY A 60 20.09 5.91 1.32
N ARG A 61 19.99 6.27 2.62
CA ARG A 61 19.82 5.33 3.73
C ARG A 61 18.56 4.49 3.55
N ALA A 62 17.41 5.11 3.28
CA ALA A 62 16.16 4.38 3.07
C ALA A 62 16.27 3.31 1.98
N ILE A 63 16.90 3.65 0.85
CA ILE A 63 17.15 2.70 -0.24
C ILE A 63 18.10 1.59 0.20
N SER A 64 19.19 1.93 0.90
CA SER A 64 20.18 0.94 1.38
C SER A 64 19.57 -0.04 2.37
N VAL A 65 18.89 0.46 3.40
CA VAL A 65 18.24 -0.37 4.43
C VAL A 65 17.26 -1.32 3.77
N ILE A 66 16.35 -0.82 2.93
CA ILE A 66 15.36 -1.68 2.28
C ILE A 66 16.04 -2.69 1.36
N ARG A 67 17.07 -2.30 0.60
CA ARG A 67 17.81 -3.23 -0.27
C ARG A 67 18.49 -4.35 0.52
N GLU A 68 19.12 -4.01 1.63
CA GLU A 68 19.94 -4.92 2.44
C GLU A 68 19.08 -5.85 3.31
N THR A 69 17.98 -5.36 3.86
CA THR A 69 17.18 -6.12 4.83
C THR A 69 16.03 -6.89 4.21
N MET A 70 15.59 -6.53 3.00
CA MET A 70 14.48 -7.20 2.33
C MET A 70 14.70 -8.71 2.13
N PRO A 71 15.90 -9.21 1.73
CA PRO A 71 16.15 -10.65 1.59
C PRO A 71 15.90 -11.46 2.87
N ASP A 72 16.14 -10.84 4.03
CA ASP A 72 15.95 -11.45 5.35
C ASP A 72 14.60 -11.08 6.00
N PHE A 73 13.64 -10.56 5.23
CA PHE A 73 12.32 -10.13 5.73
C PHE A 73 11.62 -11.19 6.60
N PHE A 74 11.67 -12.47 6.23
CA PHE A 74 11.01 -13.53 7.02
C PHE A 74 11.74 -13.87 8.34
N LYS A 75 13.00 -13.45 8.50
CA LYS A 75 13.79 -13.62 9.73
C LYS A 75 13.77 -12.37 10.61
N LEU A 76 14.03 -11.21 10.01
CA LEU A 76 14.19 -9.93 10.73
C LEU A 76 12.86 -9.15 10.83
N GLY A 77 11.95 -9.35 9.87
CA GLY A 77 10.79 -8.49 9.70
C GLY A 77 11.15 -7.21 8.96
N LEU A 78 10.28 -6.21 9.09
CA LEU A 78 10.50 -4.89 8.53
C LEU A 78 11.52 -4.12 9.38
N VAL A 79 12.62 -3.69 8.77
CA VAL A 79 13.68 -2.95 9.46
C VAL A 79 13.51 -1.45 9.21
N GLU A 80 13.58 -0.68 10.30
CA GLU A 80 13.47 0.79 10.27
C GLU A 80 14.82 1.51 10.35
N ARG A 81 15.81 0.87 10.96
CA ARG A 81 17.13 1.41 11.30
C ARG A 81 18.18 0.31 11.21
N THR A 82 19.39 0.65 10.83
CA THR A 82 20.53 -0.27 10.88
C THR A 82 21.12 -0.29 12.29
N THR A 83 21.64 -1.43 12.71
CA THR A 83 22.23 -1.64 14.05
C THR A 83 23.48 -0.80 14.32
N GLU A 84 24.10 -0.29 13.26
CA GLU A 84 25.29 0.56 13.33
C GLU A 84 24.95 2.04 13.61
N ASP A 85 23.66 2.40 13.61
CA ASP A 85 23.19 3.79 13.67
C ASP A 85 22.09 3.95 14.72
N ASP A 86 22.43 3.68 15.99
CA ASP A 86 21.51 3.69 17.15
C ASP A 86 20.89 5.08 17.43
N GLY A 87 21.42 6.13 16.78
CA GLY A 87 20.90 7.50 16.82
C GLY A 87 20.04 7.91 15.62
N SER A 88 19.91 7.07 14.59
CA SER A 88 19.19 7.45 13.37
C SER A 88 17.67 7.51 13.54
N GLU A 89 17.08 8.50 12.88
CA GLU A 89 15.64 8.55 12.65
C GLU A 89 15.20 7.39 11.73
N SER A 90 14.01 6.85 11.99
CA SER A 90 13.39 5.80 11.16
C SER A 90 13.41 6.19 9.68
N ILE A 91 13.62 5.23 8.79
CA ILE A 91 13.53 5.46 7.33
C ILE A 91 12.09 5.69 6.86
N TYR A 92 11.09 5.34 7.69
CA TYR A 92 9.68 5.49 7.37
C TYR A 92 9.10 6.74 8.03
N SER A 93 8.22 7.41 7.29
CA SER A 93 7.39 8.48 7.82
C SER A 93 6.41 7.93 8.87
N PRO A 94 6.14 8.67 9.97
CA PRO A 94 5.08 8.34 10.92
C PRO A 94 3.69 8.16 10.27
N ARG A 95 3.43 8.84 9.14
CA ARG A 95 2.19 8.72 8.35
C ARG A 95 2.38 7.93 7.06
N ILE A 96 3.28 6.95 7.06
CA ILE A 96 3.44 6.05 5.92
C ILE A 96 2.11 5.44 5.48
N GLN A 97 1.90 5.38 4.18
CA GLN A 97 0.74 4.77 3.55
C GLN A 97 1.15 3.52 2.77
N LEU A 98 0.53 2.38 3.06
CA LEU A 98 0.61 1.18 2.25
C LEU A 98 -0.66 1.04 1.41
N LEU A 99 -0.49 0.89 0.09
CA LEU A 99 -1.58 0.70 -0.86
C LEU A 99 -1.39 -0.59 -1.64
N TYR A 100 -2.48 -1.35 -1.80
CA TYR A 100 -2.53 -2.51 -2.68
C TYR A 100 -3.91 -2.65 -3.31
N THR A 101 -3.95 -2.79 -4.63
CA THR A 101 -5.20 -3.05 -5.38
C THR A 101 -5.07 -4.42 -6.03
N PRO A 102 -5.85 -5.43 -5.59
CA PRO A 102 -5.84 -6.73 -6.23
C PRO A 102 -6.28 -6.64 -7.69
N PRO A 103 -5.73 -7.47 -8.60
CA PRO A 103 -6.10 -7.45 -10.01
C PRO A 103 -7.56 -7.87 -10.25
N THR A 104 -8.12 -8.69 -9.35
CA THR A 104 -9.51 -9.16 -9.38
C THR A 104 -10.18 -8.80 -8.07
N ARG A 105 -11.46 -8.40 -8.11
CA ARG A 105 -12.24 -8.16 -6.89
C ARG A 105 -12.44 -9.47 -6.13
N LEU A 106 -12.12 -9.47 -4.85
CA LEU A 106 -12.22 -10.63 -3.98
C LEU A 106 -13.12 -10.30 -2.79
N PRO A 107 -14.43 -10.61 -2.79
CA PRO A 107 -15.28 -10.40 -1.62
C PRO A 107 -14.77 -11.27 -0.44
N PRO A 108 -14.65 -10.76 0.80
CA PRO A 108 -15.06 -9.43 1.32
C PRO A 108 -13.93 -8.36 1.31
N PHE A 109 -12.84 -8.56 0.58
CA PHE A 109 -11.70 -7.65 0.47
C PHE A 109 -12.09 -6.33 -0.21
N PRO A 110 -11.62 -5.17 0.29
CA PRO A 110 -11.90 -3.88 -0.33
C PRO A 110 -11.31 -3.78 -1.75
N PRO A 111 -11.84 -2.90 -2.62
CA PRO A 111 -11.27 -2.66 -3.94
C PRO A 111 -9.78 -2.27 -3.88
N THR A 112 -9.42 -1.46 -2.90
CA THR A 112 -8.03 -1.10 -2.59
C THR A 112 -7.83 -1.22 -1.09
N LEU A 113 -6.84 -2.02 -0.69
CA LEU A 113 -6.34 -2.04 0.67
C LEU A 113 -5.49 -0.79 0.88
N GLN A 114 -5.88 0.03 1.84
CA GLN A 114 -5.11 1.17 2.31
C GLN A 114 -4.85 1.01 3.80
N ILE A 115 -3.57 1.07 4.18
CA ILE A 115 -3.10 1.07 5.56
C ILE A 115 -2.36 2.38 5.77
N GLU A 116 -2.66 3.07 6.85
CA GLU A 116 -2.08 4.37 7.17
C GLU A 116 -1.50 4.38 8.58
N GLY A 117 -0.34 5.02 8.71
CA GLY A 117 0.38 5.18 9.96
C GLY A 117 1.41 4.08 10.17
N LEU A 118 2.55 4.47 10.73
CA LEU A 118 3.68 3.58 10.98
C LEU A 118 3.31 2.34 11.81
N PRO A 119 2.54 2.44 12.93
CA PRO A 119 2.18 1.25 13.70
C PRO A 119 1.38 0.22 12.89
N MET A 120 0.46 0.68 12.05
CA MET A 120 -0.36 -0.21 11.21
C MET A 120 0.43 -0.80 10.05
N TYR A 121 1.36 -0.04 9.48
CA TYR A 121 2.30 -0.54 8.49
C TYR A 121 3.15 -1.69 9.06
N HIS A 122 3.72 -1.51 10.26
CA HIS A 122 4.46 -2.56 10.96
C HIS A 122 3.58 -3.77 11.28
N ALA A 123 2.40 -3.56 11.85
CA ALA A 123 1.45 -4.64 12.13
C ALA A 123 1.10 -5.45 10.88
N SER A 124 0.89 -4.78 9.74
CA SER A 124 0.60 -5.45 8.47
C SER A 124 1.76 -6.32 7.98
N SER A 125 2.99 -5.85 8.11
CA SER A 125 4.19 -6.61 7.75
C SER A 125 4.38 -7.84 8.63
N MET A 126 4.19 -7.68 9.95
CA MET A 126 4.22 -8.78 10.92
C MET A 126 3.15 -9.81 10.62
N PHE A 127 1.94 -9.36 10.29
CA PHE A 127 0.85 -10.24 9.93
C PHE A 127 1.13 -11.05 8.66
N VAL A 128 1.61 -10.40 7.59
CA VAL A 128 1.98 -11.08 6.33
C VAL A 128 3.06 -12.12 6.60
N ARG A 129 4.12 -11.72 7.31
CA ARG A 129 5.21 -12.61 7.69
C ARG A 129 4.73 -13.81 8.50
N HIS A 130 3.89 -13.59 9.51
CA HIS A 130 3.37 -14.66 10.36
C HIS A 130 2.48 -15.61 9.57
N THR A 131 1.53 -15.07 8.81
CA THR A 131 0.60 -15.84 7.98
C THR A 131 1.34 -16.72 6.99
N LEU A 132 2.33 -16.17 6.27
CA LEU A 132 3.10 -16.97 5.33
C LEU A 132 3.91 -18.06 6.04
N ASN A 133 4.55 -17.77 7.18
CA ASN A 133 5.28 -18.79 7.96
C ASN A 133 4.39 -19.92 8.50
N MET A 134 3.11 -19.65 8.74
CA MET A 134 2.15 -20.68 9.13
C MET A 134 1.85 -21.66 7.99
N PHE A 135 1.80 -21.18 6.74
CA PHE A 135 1.45 -22.02 5.57
C PHE A 135 2.66 -22.59 4.84
N TYR A 136 3.81 -21.94 4.95
CA TYR A 136 5.02 -22.29 4.20
C TYR A 136 6.24 -22.47 5.12
N THR A 137 7.16 -23.32 4.69
CA THR A 137 8.52 -23.46 5.23
C THR A 137 9.53 -22.87 4.26
N ASN A 138 10.77 -22.68 4.72
CA ASN A 138 11.89 -22.22 3.91
C ASN A 138 11.58 -20.94 3.14
N LEU A 139 10.82 -20.05 3.77
CA LEU A 139 10.47 -18.78 3.17
C LEU A 139 11.72 -17.91 3.02
N SER A 140 11.98 -17.48 1.80
CA SER A 140 13.07 -16.57 1.47
C SER A 140 12.58 -15.47 0.54
N VAL A 141 13.28 -14.35 0.61
CA VAL A 141 13.06 -13.23 -0.30
C VAL A 141 14.30 -13.05 -1.15
N GLU A 142 14.10 -12.94 -2.46
CA GLU A 142 15.14 -12.62 -3.43
C GLU A 142 14.87 -11.24 -4.02
N LEU A 143 15.86 -10.36 -3.94
CA LEU A 143 15.79 -9.08 -4.63
C LEU A 143 16.14 -9.29 -6.11
N ARG A 144 15.12 -9.28 -6.98
CA ARG A 144 15.27 -9.51 -8.43
C ARG A 144 15.62 -8.23 -9.18
N ARG A 145 15.07 -7.10 -8.74
CA ARG A 145 15.24 -5.81 -9.41
C ARG A 145 15.16 -4.67 -8.42
N LEU A 146 16.05 -3.69 -8.56
CA LEU A 146 15.96 -2.40 -7.89
C LEU A 146 16.12 -1.34 -8.97
N GLN A 147 15.14 -0.46 -9.10
CA GLN A 147 15.19 0.67 -10.02
C GLN A 147 14.85 1.95 -9.32
N GLU A 148 15.81 2.88 -9.34
CA GLU A 148 15.62 4.21 -8.82
C GLU A 148 15.15 5.14 -9.94
N THR A 149 14.13 5.94 -9.67
CA THR A 149 13.67 7.02 -10.55
C THR A 149 13.88 8.34 -9.84
N LYS A 150 14.63 9.23 -10.49
CA LYS A 150 14.84 10.62 -10.06
C LYS A 150 14.20 11.52 -11.10
N VAL A 151 13.13 12.22 -10.73
CA VAL A 151 12.42 13.16 -11.63
C VAL A 151 12.91 14.59 -11.39
N GLY A 152 13.39 14.88 -10.18
CA GLY A 152 13.99 16.16 -9.80
C GLY A 152 14.93 15.97 -8.61
N HIS A 153 15.43 17.08 -8.06
CA HIS A 153 16.39 17.04 -6.95
C HIS A 153 15.85 16.30 -5.72
N ARG A 154 14.59 16.56 -5.36
CA ARG A 154 13.91 15.92 -4.21
C ARG A 154 12.72 15.02 -4.60
N ASP A 155 12.56 14.74 -5.90
CA ASP A 155 11.55 13.80 -6.38
C ASP A 155 12.22 12.48 -6.73
N ARG A 156 12.19 11.57 -5.76
CA ARG A 156 12.82 10.26 -5.84
C ARG A 156 11.85 9.19 -5.38
N ARG A 157 11.79 8.12 -6.17
CA ARG A 157 11.09 6.89 -5.85
C ARG A 157 11.92 5.72 -6.33
N PHE A 158 11.70 4.55 -5.75
CA PHE A 158 12.34 3.34 -6.23
C PHE A 158 11.37 2.18 -6.29
N THR A 159 11.55 1.33 -7.29
CA THR A 159 10.74 0.14 -7.53
C THR A 159 11.59 -1.10 -7.26
N LEU A 160 11.04 -2.00 -6.46
CA LEU A 160 11.58 -3.32 -6.16
C LEU A 160 10.80 -4.37 -6.93
N GLY A 161 11.52 -5.25 -7.61
CA GLY A 161 11.03 -6.57 -8.00
C GLY A 161 11.56 -7.59 -7.01
N ILE A 162 10.65 -8.30 -6.35
CA ILE A 162 10.94 -9.18 -5.22
C ILE A 162 10.40 -10.57 -5.56
N GLY A 163 11.24 -11.61 -5.49
CA GLY A 163 10.80 -13.00 -5.53
C GLY A 163 10.59 -13.52 -4.11
N VAL A 164 9.38 -13.98 -3.79
CA VAL A 164 9.08 -14.67 -2.53
C VAL A 164 9.02 -16.16 -2.84
N LEU A 165 9.89 -16.94 -2.20
CA LEU A 165 9.98 -18.38 -2.40
C LEU A 165 9.62 -19.09 -1.10
N GLY A 166 9.04 -20.29 -1.19
CA GLY A 166 8.76 -21.14 -0.04
C GLY A 166 8.28 -22.53 -0.43
N THR A 167 8.02 -23.37 0.56
CA THR A 167 7.50 -24.73 0.37
C THR A 167 6.22 -24.90 1.18
N SER A 168 5.12 -25.31 0.54
CA SER A 168 3.83 -25.51 1.19
C SER A 168 3.92 -26.61 2.25
N ARG A 169 3.44 -26.33 3.46
CA ARG A 169 3.38 -27.32 4.55
C ARG A 169 2.29 -28.38 4.33
N MET A 170 1.27 -28.06 3.53
CA MET A 170 0.13 -28.95 3.32
C MET A 170 0.34 -29.99 2.21
N GLY A 171 1.40 -29.85 1.40
CA GLY A 171 1.67 -30.80 0.31
C GLY A 171 3.10 -30.82 -0.20
N GLY A 172 4.02 -30.07 0.40
CA GLY A 172 5.43 -30.02 -0.01
C GLY A 172 5.69 -29.30 -1.34
N SER A 173 4.65 -28.76 -2.00
CA SER A 173 4.79 -28.06 -3.27
C SER A 173 5.59 -26.77 -3.11
N ALA A 174 6.49 -26.48 -4.05
CA ALA A 174 7.13 -25.18 -4.12
C ALA A 174 6.08 -24.08 -4.37
N ALA A 175 6.28 -22.93 -3.72
CA ALA A 175 5.46 -21.74 -3.90
C ALA A 175 6.38 -20.56 -4.21
N GLU A 176 6.04 -19.82 -5.24
CA GLU A 176 6.81 -18.69 -5.75
C GLU A 176 5.87 -17.55 -6.08
N TRP A 177 6.24 -16.34 -5.66
CA TRP A 177 5.55 -15.10 -6.04
C TRP A 177 6.54 -14.03 -6.47
N ASP A 178 6.26 -13.40 -7.60
CA ASP A 178 6.84 -12.14 -8.03
C ASP A 178 6.02 -10.97 -7.52
N VAL A 179 6.63 -10.15 -6.69
CA VAL A 179 6.04 -8.94 -6.11
C VAL A 179 6.74 -7.72 -6.68
N SER A 180 5.98 -6.80 -7.27
CA SER A 180 6.46 -5.49 -7.68
C SER A 180 5.97 -4.44 -6.69
N SER A 181 6.88 -3.67 -6.11
CA SER A 181 6.57 -2.64 -5.11
C SER A 181 7.26 -1.32 -5.43
N THR A 182 6.57 -0.21 -5.31
CA THR A 182 7.10 1.15 -5.48
C THR A 182 7.10 1.89 -4.14
N TYR A 183 8.24 2.46 -3.78
CA TYR A 183 8.41 3.29 -2.59
C TYR A 183 8.64 4.74 -2.99
N TYR A 184 7.91 5.65 -2.36
CA TYR A 184 8.01 7.09 -2.58
C TYR A 184 8.70 7.77 -1.40
N ILE A 185 9.68 8.60 -1.72
CA ILE A 185 10.44 9.38 -0.74
C ILE A 185 9.86 10.79 -0.67
N SER A 186 9.65 11.28 0.54
CA SER A 186 9.09 12.61 0.78
C SER A 186 10.08 13.67 0.32
N PRO A 187 9.67 14.66 -0.51
CA PRO A 187 10.53 15.76 -0.92
C PRO A 187 10.87 16.72 0.24
N VAL A 188 10.16 16.62 1.36
CA VAL A 188 10.35 17.51 2.52
C VAL A 188 11.30 16.88 3.54
N SER A 189 11.10 15.61 3.86
CA SER A 189 11.78 14.95 4.99
C SER A 189 12.81 13.88 4.59
N GLY A 190 12.82 13.45 3.32
CA GLY A 190 13.70 12.36 2.87
C GLY A 190 13.28 10.96 3.36
N LEU A 191 12.12 10.84 4.03
CA LEU A 191 11.59 9.58 4.55
C LEU A 191 10.67 8.90 3.55
N VAL A 192 10.55 7.57 3.64
CA VAL A 192 9.56 6.80 2.88
C VAL A 192 8.18 7.07 3.45
N TYR A 193 7.30 7.69 2.67
CA TYR A 193 5.94 8.05 3.10
C TYR A 193 4.85 7.23 2.41
N ARG A 194 5.20 6.51 1.34
CA ARG A 194 4.24 5.67 0.63
C ARG A 194 4.91 4.44 0.04
N HIS A 195 4.29 3.29 0.27
CA HIS A 195 4.60 2.00 -0.32
C HIS A 195 3.38 1.53 -1.11
N VAL A 196 3.55 1.31 -2.40
CA VAL A 196 2.52 0.77 -3.29
C VAL A 196 2.95 -0.63 -3.72
N VAL A 197 2.14 -1.64 -3.44
CA VAL A 197 2.30 -2.97 -4.03
C VAL A 197 1.58 -2.93 -5.37
N GLU A 198 2.35 -2.91 -6.46
CA GLU A 198 1.85 -2.77 -7.83
C GLU A 198 1.25 -4.08 -8.33
N SER A 199 1.92 -5.21 -8.04
CA SER A 199 1.48 -6.53 -8.51
C SER A 199 2.03 -7.65 -7.64
N ILE A 200 1.29 -8.75 -7.59
CA ILE A 200 1.72 -10.03 -7.03
C ILE A 200 1.36 -11.11 -8.06
N HIS A 201 2.34 -11.88 -8.52
CA HIS A 201 2.15 -12.92 -9.53
C HIS A 201 2.77 -14.26 -9.09
N PRO A 202 2.06 -15.39 -9.16
CA PRO A 202 0.63 -15.48 -9.44
C PRO A 202 -0.18 -14.77 -8.34
N ALA A 203 -1.42 -14.39 -8.65
CA ALA A 203 -2.29 -13.84 -7.62
C ALA A 203 -2.41 -14.86 -6.47
N PRO A 204 -2.18 -14.46 -5.20
CA PRO A 204 -2.36 -15.34 -4.06
C PRO A 204 -3.69 -16.08 -4.10
N HIS A 205 -3.70 -17.32 -3.59
CA HIS A 205 -4.93 -18.08 -3.53
C HIS A 205 -5.98 -17.34 -2.67
N SER A 206 -7.27 -17.51 -2.98
CA SER A 206 -8.37 -16.81 -2.29
C SER A 206 -8.36 -17.02 -0.77
N SER A 207 -7.84 -18.15 -0.29
CA SER A 207 -7.65 -18.48 1.14
C SER A 207 -6.64 -17.57 1.86
N ILE A 208 -5.60 -17.11 1.16
CA ILE A 208 -4.63 -16.15 1.71
C ILE A 208 -5.32 -14.79 1.84
N TYR A 209 -6.07 -14.37 0.82
CA TYR A 209 -6.84 -13.14 0.84
C TYR A 209 -7.96 -13.14 1.88
N SER A 210 -8.65 -14.26 2.09
CA SER A 210 -9.69 -14.36 3.14
C SER A 210 -9.08 -14.29 4.54
N SER A 211 -7.89 -14.86 4.73
CA SER A 211 -7.16 -14.77 6.01
C SER A 211 -6.70 -13.34 6.29
N LEU A 212 -6.24 -12.64 5.25
CA LEU A 212 -5.90 -11.22 5.30
C LEU A 212 -7.15 -10.36 5.59
N ALA A 213 -8.25 -10.58 4.85
CA ALA A 213 -9.50 -9.85 5.01
C ALA A 213 -10.10 -10.04 6.41
N SER A 214 -10.17 -11.27 6.91
CA SER A 214 -10.72 -11.58 8.24
C SER A 214 -9.89 -10.97 9.37
N THR A 215 -8.57 -10.89 9.20
CA THR A 215 -7.71 -10.27 10.21
C THR A 215 -7.75 -8.74 10.14
N LEU A 216 -7.73 -8.17 8.94
CA LEU A 216 -7.94 -6.72 8.77
C LEU A 216 -9.30 -6.29 9.32
N ALA A 217 -10.36 -7.06 9.11
CA ALA A 217 -11.68 -6.78 9.69
C ALA A 217 -11.65 -6.74 11.23
N ARG A 218 -10.86 -7.62 11.86
CA ARG A 218 -10.66 -7.65 13.32
C ARG A 218 -9.84 -6.47 13.84
N LEU A 219 -8.83 -6.03 13.08
CA LEU A 219 -7.96 -4.90 13.48
C LEU A 219 -8.60 -3.53 13.23
N SER A 220 -9.46 -3.42 12.23
CA SER A 220 -10.00 -2.12 11.77
C SER A 220 -11.36 -1.75 12.36
N GLY A 221 -11.98 -2.61 13.17
CA GLY A 221 -13.37 -2.37 13.62
C GLY A 221 -14.35 -2.21 12.44
N PHE A 222 -14.00 -2.76 11.26
CA PHE A 222 -14.80 -2.66 10.04
C PHE A 222 -16.16 -3.29 10.30
N LYS A 223 -17.17 -2.46 10.56
CA LYS A 223 -18.55 -2.82 10.23
C LYS A 223 -18.56 -3.02 8.72
N SER A 224 -18.59 -4.26 8.27
CA SER A 224 -19.17 -4.55 6.96
C SER A 224 -20.58 -3.95 7.01
N SER A 225 -20.78 -2.81 6.35
CA SER A 225 -22.13 -2.31 6.13
C SER A 225 -22.87 -3.43 5.42
N PRO A 226 -23.96 -3.97 5.99
CA PRO A 226 -24.77 -4.92 5.27
C PRO A 226 -25.26 -4.18 4.01
N GLU A 227 -24.92 -4.74 2.86
CA GLU A 227 -25.49 -4.38 1.58
C GLU A 227 -27.01 -4.19 1.76
N PRO A 228 -27.59 -3.05 1.31
CA PRO A 228 -29.03 -2.87 1.43
C PRO A 228 -29.71 -3.98 0.66
N ALA A 229 -30.47 -4.81 1.39
CA ALA A 229 -31.31 -5.83 0.79
C ALA A 229 -32.13 -5.20 -0.33
N VAL A 230 -31.94 -5.70 -1.55
CA VAL A 230 -32.77 -5.34 -2.70
C VAL A 230 -34.22 -5.66 -2.32
N PRO A 231 -35.12 -4.67 -2.21
CA PRO A 231 -36.53 -4.93 -1.93
C PRO A 231 -37.14 -5.53 -3.19
N GLY A 232 -37.43 -6.83 -3.19
CA GLY A 232 -38.10 -7.45 -4.34
C GLY A 232 -38.05 -8.98 -4.45
N ALA A 233 -37.29 -9.69 -3.62
CA ALA A 233 -37.35 -11.15 -3.62
C ALA A 233 -38.55 -11.63 -2.80
N ILE A 234 -39.66 -11.92 -3.49
CA ILE A 234 -40.82 -12.62 -2.95
C ILE A 234 -40.37 -14.01 -2.46
N PRO A 235 -40.56 -14.39 -1.19
CA PRO A 235 -40.30 -15.74 -0.74
C PRO A 235 -41.33 -16.70 -1.35
N ALA A 236 -40.83 -17.75 -2.00
CA ALA A 236 -41.65 -18.83 -2.52
C ALA A 236 -42.47 -19.46 -1.38
N VAL A 237 -43.79 -19.37 -1.51
CA VAL A 237 -44.76 -20.06 -0.67
C VAL A 237 -44.54 -21.56 -0.82
N LYS A 238 -44.12 -22.20 0.27
CA LYS A 238 -44.04 -23.65 0.38
C LYS A 238 -45.47 -24.17 0.55
N ASP A 239 -46.05 -24.65 -0.54
CA ASP A 239 -47.39 -25.25 -0.52
C ASP A 239 -47.36 -26.49 0.36
N SER A 240 -48.19 -26.46 1.40
CA SER A 240 -48.44 -27.56 2.32
C SER A 240 -49.78 -28.14 1.97
N ARG A 241 -49.83 -29.16 1.10
CA ARG A 241 -51.01 -30.01 0.96
C ARG A 241 -50.64 -31.46 0.65
N GLN A 242 -51.05 -32.28 1.63
CA GLN A 242 -51.47 -33.69 1.61
C GLN A 242 -50.43 -34.76 1.30
#